data_AF-A0A8T3KRL9-F1
#
_entry.id   AF-A0A8T3KRL9-F1
#
_cell.length_a   1.000
_cell.length_b   1.000
_cell.length_c   1.000
_cell.angle_alpha   90.00
_cell.angle_beta   90.00
_cell.angle_gamma   90.00
#
_symmetry.space_group_name_H-M   'P 1'
#
loop_
_entity.id
_entity.type
_entity.pdbx_description
1 polymer ?
#
loop_
_entity_poly.entity_id
_entity_poly.type
_entity_poly.pdbx_seq_one_letter_code
_entity_poly.pdbx_strand_id
1 'polypeptide(L)'
;MRDRQAAKDVLLIGLGIVLVTILHYFTVSTRWDIHDFYRRLYYVPIIMSAFKFRLRGGVSTSLIVSILYAPHLLFYMGTVNIAVLNQLLEIMMFITIGTVTGFLVEADHRKKELLEIQIKKLTDLENFTQNILDSITNVFIAVDKSLRIQTFNMEGRNC
;
A
#
# COMPACT_ATOMS: atom_id res chain seq x y z
N MET A 1 -12.90 -11.47 -6.13
CA MET A 1 -12.91 -10.12 -6.75
C MET A 1 -11.58 -9.39 -6.59
N ARG A 2 -10.98 -9.37 -5.38
CA ARG A 2 -9.68 -8.75 -5.10
C ARG A 2 -8.53 -9.26 -5.99
N ASP A 3 -8.48 -10.57 -6.26
CA ASP A 3 -7.41 -11.15 -7.10
C ASP A 3 -7.52 -10.75 -8.57
N ARG A 4 -8.75 -10.62 -9.10
CA ARG A 4 -8.98 -10.11 -10.46
C ARG A 4 -8.55 -8.65 -10.60
N GLN A 5 -8.73 -7.85 -9.56
CA GLN A 5 -8.29 -6.44 -9.56
C GLN A 5 -6.77 -6.34 -9.47
N ALA A 6 -6.14 -7.14 -8.61
CA ALA A 6 -4.67 -7.20 -8.54
C ALA A 6 -4.06 -7.64 -9.87
N ALA A 7 -4.63 -8.64 -10.55
CA ALA A 7 -4.18 -9.07 -11.87
C ALA A 7 -4.31 -7.96 -12.93
N LYS A 8 -5.43 -7.20 -12.92
CA LYS A 8 -5.60 -6.04 -13.80
C LYS A 8 -4.57 -4.94 -13.52
N ASP A 9 -4.31 -4.65 -12.25
CA ASP A 9 -3.33 -3.64 -11.85
C ASP A 9 -1.91 -4.05 -12.28
N VAL A 10 -1.53 -5.33 -12.10
CA VAL A 10 -0.26 -5.87 -12.60
C VAL A 10 -0.17 -5.76 -14.12
N LEU A 11 -1.25 -6.12 -14.83
CA LEU A 11 -1.29 -6.05 -16.29
C LEU A 11 -1.17 -4.61 -16.79
N LEU A 12 -1.87 -3.66 -16.19
CA LEU A 12 -1.78 -2.24 -16.53
C LEU A 12 -0.38 -1.68 -16.30
N ILE A 13 0.23 -1.99 -15.16
CA ILE A 13 1.60 -1.55 -14.85
C ILE A 13 2.60 -2.19 -15.83
N GLY A 14 2.49 -3.49 -16.08
CA GLY A 14 3.33 -4.21 -17.02
C GLY A 14 3.23 -3.64 -18.43
N LEU A 15 2.01 -3.34 -18.90
CA LEU A 15 1.77 -2.73 -20.21
C LEU A 15 2.36 -1.32 -20.29
N GLY A 16 2.25 -0.54 -19.21
CA GLY A 16 2.92 0.76 -19.09
C GLY A 16 4.44 0.66 -19.21
N ILE A 17 5.07 -0.30 -18.53
CA ILE A 17 6.53 -0.53 -18.62
C ILE A 17 6.93 -0.90 -20.04
N VAL A 18 6.21 -1.83 -20.67
CA VAL A 18 6.50 -2.27 -22.05
C VAL A 18 6.35 -1.09 -23.02
N LEU A 19 5.27 -0.32 -22.92
CA LEU A 19 5.03 0.84 -23.77
C LEU A 19 6.16 1.88 -23.64
N VAL A 20 6.52 2.25 -22.41
CA VAL A 20 7.61 3.22 -22.17
C VAL A 20 8.94 2.67 -22.68
N THR A 21 9.18 1.37 -22.54
CA THR A 21 10.40 0.72 -23.06
C THR A 21 10.48 0.76 -24.57
N ILE A 22 9.39 0.47 -25.27
CA ILE A 22 9.34 0.59 -26.74
C ILE A 22 9.59 2.03 -27.17
N LEU A 23 8.93 3.01 -26.54
CA LEU A 23 9.12 4.44 -26.84
C LEU A 23 10.57 4.89 -26.59
N HIS A 24 11.18 4.44 -25.49
CA HIS A 24 12.55 4.75 -25.14
C HIS A 24 13.53 4.23 -26.21
N TYR A 25 13.43 2.95 -26.58
CA TYR A 25 14.33 2.34 -27.55
C TYR A 25 14.12 2.84 -28.98
N PHE A 26 12.89 3.20 -29.37
CA PHE A 26 12.61 3.72 -30.71
C PHE A 26 13.14 5.15 -30.92
N THR A 27 13.27 5.93 -29.84
CA THR A 27 13.60 7.36 -29.92
C THR A 27 15.10 7.65 -29.89
N VAL A 28 15.92 6.60 -29.77
CA VAL A 28 17.40 6.67 -29.73
C VAL A 28 17.99 7.42 -30.95
N SER A 29 17.27 7.52 -32.07
CA SER A 29 17.81 8.06 -33.33
C SER A 29 17.38 9.49 -33.70
N THR A 30 16.41 10.13 -33.02
CA THR A 30 15.74 11.31 -33.59
C THR A 30 15.99 12.65 -32.90
N ARG A 31 15.98 12.76 -31.55
CA ARG A 31 16.32 13.99 -30.77
C ARG A 31 16.64 13.67 -29.30
N TRP A 32 17.72 14.22 -28.74
CA TRP A 32 18.16 13.99 -27.35
C TRP A 32 17.11 14.43 -26.30
N ASP A 33 16.41 15.55 -26.54
CA ASP A 33 15.44 16.08 -25.57
C ASP A 33 14.24 15.16 -25.33
N ILE A 34 13.75 14.51 -26.40
CA ILE A 34 12.59 13.62 -26.35
C ILE A 34 12.98 12.29 -25.68
N HIS A 35 14.20 11.84 -25.91
CA HIS A 35 14.74 10.64 -25.27
C HIS A 35 14.80 10.78 -23.74
N ASP A 36 15.24 11.93 -23.24
CA ASP A 36 15.28 12.22 -21.80
C ASP A 36 13.87 12.33 -21.19
N PHE A 37 12.89 12.80 -21.95
CA PHE A 37 11.50 12.80 -21.51
C PHE A 37 10.94 11.38 -21.33
N TYR A 38 11.17 10.48 -22.28
CA TYR A 38 10.72 9.09 -22.17
C TYR A 38 11.38 8.34 -21.02
N ARG A 39 12.63 8.69 -20.68
CA ARG A 39 13.30 8.16 -19.50
C ARG A 39 12.54 8.48 -18.20
N ARG A 40 12.00 9.71 -18.08
CA ARG A 40 11.20 10.13 -16.91
C ARG A 40 9.83 9.44 -16.85
N LEU A 41 9.28 9.00 -17.99
CA LEU A 41 8.00 8.28 -17.99
C LEU A 41 8.07 6.95 -17.24
N TYR A 42 9.26 6.35 -17.09
CA TYR A 42 9.44 5.15 -16.27
C TYR A 42 9.08 5.35 -14.80
N TYR A 43 9.12 6.59 -14.28
CA TYR A 43 8.69 6.87 -12.92
C TYR A 43 7.20 6.60 -12.72
N VAL A 44 6.37 6.75 -13.76
CA VAL A 44 4.92 6.56 -13.67
C VAL A 44 4.57 5.12 -13.27
N PRO A 45 4.96 4.06 -14.02
CA PRO A 45 4.66 2.70 -13.62
C PRO A 45 5.33 2.29 -12.30
N ILE A 46 6.52 2.82 -11.97
CA ILE A 46 7.19 2.57 -10.67
C ILE A 46 6.36 3.13 -9.51
N ILE A 47 5.92 4.38 -9.61
CA ILE A 47 5.11 5.03 -8.57
C ILE A 47 3.76 4.33 -8.47
N MET A 48 3.12 4.03 -9.60
CA MET A 48 1.83 3.31 -9.61
C MET A 48 1.94 1.94 -8.91
N SER A 49 3.01 1.18 -9.17
CA SER A 49 3.21 -0.11 -8.51
C SER A 49 3.48 0.04 -7.02
N ALA A 50 4.19 1.08 -6.60
CA ALA A 50 4.39 1.42 -5.20
C ALA A 50 3.07 1.77 -4.50
N PHE A 51 2.17 2.53 -5.13
CA PHE A 51 0.86 2.81 -4.54
C PHE A 51 -0.04 1.56 -4.44
N LYS A 52 0.05 0.65 -5.40
CA LYS A 52 -0.80 -0.55 -5.45
C LYS A 52 -0.29 -1.70 -4.58
N PHE A 53 1.02 -1.93 -4.59
CA PHE A 53 1.66 -3.07 -3.93
C PHE A 53 2.71 -2.65 -2.89
N ARG A 54 2.68 -1.37 -2.49
CA ARG A 54 3.47 -0.79 -1.39
C ARG A 54 4.97 -0.97 -1.65
N LEU A 55 5.75 -1.20 -0.59
CA LEU A 55 7.20 -1.35 -0.69
C LEU A 55 7.62 -2.47 -1.66
N ARG A 56 6.92 -3.61 -1.65
CA ARG A 56 7.22 -4.74 -2.54
C ARG A 56 7.04 -4.36 -4.01
N GLY A 57 5.96 -3.65 -4.33
CA GLY A 57 5.70 -3.14 -5.69
C GLY A 57 6.77 -2.19 -6.18
N GLY A 58 7.04 -1.15 -5.38
CA GLY A 58 7.99 -0.10 -5.76
C GLY A 58 9.41 -0.63 -5.97
N VAL A 59 9.90 -1.49 -5.06
CA VAL A 59 11.24 -2.09 -5.17
C VAL A 59 11.32 -3.07 -6.34
N SER A 60 10.39 -4.03 -6.47
CA SER A 60 10.43 -5.01 -7.56
C SER A 60 10.33 -4.34 -8.93
N THR A 61 9.44 -3.36 -9.08
CA THR A 61 9.21 -2.67 -10.35
C THR A 61 10.39 -1.79 -10.75
N SER A 62 10.97 -1.03 -9.79
CA SER A 62 12.15 -0.21 -10.07
C SER A 62 13.36 -1.05 -10.48
N LEU A 63 13.55 -2.24 -9.88
CA LEU A 63 14.58 -3.18 -10.30
C LEU A 63 14.33 -3.74 -11.70
N ILE A 64 13.11 -4.17 -12.01
CA ILE A 64 12.73 -4.66 -13.35
C ILE A 64 12.98 -3.57 -14.40
N VAL A 65 12.52 -2.35 -14.15
CA VAL A 65 12.73 -1.21 -15.04
C VAL A 65 14.22 -0.93 -15.22
N SER A 66 15.01 -0.96 -14.15
CA SER A 66 16.46 -0.77 -14.21
C SER A 66 17.13 -1.82 -15.09
N ILE A 67 16.72 -3.09 -15.00
CA ILE A 67 17.22 -4.17 -15.85
C ILE A 67 16.81 -3.97 -17.31
N LEU A 68 15.57 -3.54 -17.59
CA LEU A 68 15.11 -3.28 -18.96
C LEU A 68 15.80 -2.05 -19.58
N TYR A 69 16.18 -1.08 -18.75
CA TYR A 69 16.90 0.12 -19.14
C TYR A 69 18.40 -0.14 -19.38
N ALA A 70 19.02 -1.02 -18.58
CA ALA A 70 20.46 -1.25 -18.54
C ALA A 70 21.14 -1.63 -19.87
N PRO A 71 20.54 -2.44 -20.78
CA PRO A 71 21.14 -2.72 -22.09
C PRO A 71 21.44 -1.45 -22.89
N HIS A 72 20.75 -0.35 -22.62
CA HIS A 72 21.04 0.93 -23.27
C HIS A 72 22.44 1.48 -22.93
N LEU A 73 23.00 1.09 -21.79
CA LEU A 73 24.37 1.43 -21.36
C LEU A 73 25.43 0.76 -22.27
N LEU A 74 25.10 -0.41 -22.84
CA LEU A 74 26.01 -1.17 -23.72
C LEU A 74 26.25 -0.44 -25.05
N PHE A 75 25.31 0.37 -25.53
CA PHE A 75 25.52 1.15 -26.77
C PHE A 75 26.58 2.26 -26.61
N TYR A 76 26.91 2.65 -25.38
CA TYR A 76 27.91 3.69 -25.08
C TYR A 76 29.20 3.11 -24.46
N MET A 77 29.32 1.78 -24.39
CA MET A 77 30.52 1.11 -23.86
C MET A 77 31.74 1.38 -24.76
N GLY A 78 32.72 2.11 -24.23
CA GLY A 78 33.98 2.43 -24.92
C GLY A 78 34.55 3.80 -24.56
N THR A 79 33.73 4.72 -24.05
CA THR A 79 34.17 6.06 -23.63
C THR A 79 33.55 6.43 -22.28
N VAL A 80 34.38 6.68 -21.27
CA VAL A 80 33.90 7.25 -20.00
C VAL A 80 33.56 8.72 -20.25
N ASN A 81 32.27 9.02 -20.40
CA ASN A 81 31.74 10.36 -20.64
C ASN A 81 30.52 10.62 -19.74
N ILE A 82 30.11 11.89 -19.64
CA ILE A 82 28.95 12.41 -18.90
C ILE A 82 27.66 11.64 -19.23
N ALA A 83 27.52 11.13 -20.46
CA ALA A 83 26.37 10.30 -20.86
C ALA A 83 26.21 9.03 -20.01
N VAL A 84 27.30 8.32 -19.74
CA VAL A 84 27.31 7.11 -18.90
C VAL A 84 26.94 7.45 -17.46
N LEU A 85 27.47 8.58 -16.96
CA LEU A 85 27.15 9.07 -15.61
C LEU A 85 25.65 9.39 -15.47
N ASN A 86 25.05 10.08 -16.45
CA ASN A 86 23.62 10.37 -16.46
C ASN A 86 22.76 9.11 -16.45
N GLN A 87 23.17 8.07 -17.18
CA GLN A 87 22.50 6.77 -17.19
C GLN A 87 22.54 6.06 -15.83
N LEU A 88 23.71 6.06 -15.16
CA LEU A 88 23.85 5.47 -13.83
C LEU A 88 23.04 6.25 -12.78
N LEU A 89 23.05 7.58 -12.85
CA LEU A 89 22.21 8.42 -12.01
C LEU A 89 20.73 8.11 -12.22
N GLU A 90 20.31 7.87 -13.46
CA GLU A 90 18.91 7.52 -13.72
C GLU A 90 18.52 6.20 -13.06
N ILE A 91 19.34 5.15 -13.20
CA ILE A 91 19.08 3.86 -12.56
C ILE A 91 18.98 4.03 -11.04
N MET A 92 19.90 4.81 -10.46
CA MET A 92 19.85 5.16 -9.04
C MET A 92 18.55 5.86 -8.67
N MET A 93 18.07 6.78 -9.51
CA MET A 93 16.82 7.50 -9.30
C MET A 93 15.60 6.57 -9.40
N PHE A 94 15.56 5.62 -10.33
CA PHE A 94 14.48 4.61 -10.39
C PHE A 94 14.36 3.83 -9.09
N ILE A 95 15.48 3.31 -8.58
CA ILE A 95 15.52 2.53 -7.34
C ILE A 95 15.14 3.40 -6.14
N THR A 96 15.70 4.62 -6.07
CA THR A 96 15.42 5.58 -5.00
C THR A 96 13.93 5.92 -4.96
N ILE A 97 13.34 6.32 -6.09
CA ILE A 97 11.93 6.69 -6.18
C ILE A 97 11.05 5.49 -5.82
N GLY A 98 11.29 4.31 -6.42
CA GLY A 98 10.52 3.11 -6.13
C GLY A 98 10.56 2.71 -4.66
N THR A 99 11.74 2.79 -4.05
CA THR A 99 11.93 2.45 -2.63
C THR A 99 11.31 3.48 -1.70
N VAL A 100 11.56 4.78 -1.92
CA VAL A 100 11.05 5.86 -1.06
C VAL A 100 9.53 5.94 -1.15
N THR A 101 8.97 5.93 -2.36
CA THR A 101 7.51 5.94 -2.54
C THR A 101 6.89 4.67 -1.93
N GLY A 102 7.47 3.49 -2.19
CA GLY A 102 6.97 2.24 -1.63
C GLY A 102 7.02 2.21 -0.10
N PHE A 103 8.09 2.73 0.49
CA PHE A 103 8.24 2.86 1.94
C PHE A 103 7.21 3.82 2.53
N LEU A 104 7.01 4.98 1.92
CA LEU A 104 6.05 5.98 2.38
C LEU A 104 4.62 5.42 2.35
N VAL A 105 4.24 4.75 1.26
CA VAL A 105 2.92 4.11 1.12
C VAL A 105 2.73 2.98 2.14
N GLU A 106 3.76 2.15 2.37
CA GLU A 106 3.72 1.09 3.39
C GLU A 106 3.57 1.67 4.80
N ALA A 107 4.30 2.74 5.11
CA ALA A 107 4.24 3.42 6.40
C ALA A 107 2.87 4.06 6.63
N ASP A 108 2.29 4.72 5.62
CA ASP A 108 0.93 5.27 5.68
C ASP A 108 -0.11 4.16 5.90
N HIS A 109 0.01 3.04 5.19
CA HIS A 109 -0.90 1.91 5.33
C HIS A 109 -0.86 1.33 6.75
N ARG A 110 0.32 1.11 7.33
CA ARG A 110 0.48 0.62 8.70
C ARG A 110 -0.10 1.58 9.73
N LYS A 111 0.07 2.89 9.53
CA LYS A 111 -0.53 3.91 10.40
C LYS A 111 -2.05 3.82 10.38
N LYS A 112 -2.66 3.67 9.19
CA LYS A 112 -4.10 3.50 9.05
C LYS A 112 -4.63 2.24 9.73
N GLU A 113 -3.96 1.09 9.55
CA GLU A 113 -4.33 -0.15 10.25
C GLU A 113 -4.28 0.02 11.78
N LEU A 114 -3.24 0.68 12.30
CA LEU A 114 -3.13 0.95 13.75
C LEU A 114 -4.22 1.89 14.26
N LEU A 115 -4.63 2.89 13.47
CA LEU A 115 -5.72 3.79 13.82
C LEU A 115 -7.06 3.07 13.81
N GLU A 116 -7.32 2.20 12.82
CA GLU A 116 -8.55 1.39 12.76
C GLU A 116 -8.67 0.46 13.97
N ILE A 117 -7.57 -0.16 14.39
CA ILE A 117 -7.53 -1.00 15.60
C ILE A 117 -7.82 -0.17 16.85
N GLN A 118 -7.28 1.06 16.95
CA GLN A 118 -7.54 1.93 18.09
C GLN A 118 -9.00 2.36 18.18
N ILE A 119 -9.60 2.77 17.05
CA ILE A 119 -11.02 3.13 16.98
C ILE A 119 -11.88 1.95 17.41
N LYS A 120 -11.61 0.75 16.88
CA LYS A 120 -12.36 -0.46 17.25
C LYS A 120 -12.30 -0.75 18.74
N LYS A 121 -11.11 -0.63 19.36
CA LYS A 121 -10.95 -0.83 20.82
C LYS A 121 -11.72 0.19 21.65
N LEU A 122 -11.73 1.45 21.23
CA LEU A 122 -12.51 2.50 21.91
C LEU A 122 -14.01 2.20 21.83
N THR A 123 -14.51 1.84 20.64
CA THR A 123 -15.91 1.45 20.44
C THR A 123 -16.29 0.21 21.26
N ASP A 124 -15.42 -0.80 21.33
CA ASP A 124 -15.66 -2.01 22.13
C ASP A 124 -15.75 -1.67 23.64
N LEU A 125 -14.91 -0.75 24.13
CA LEU A 125 -14.94 -0.29 25.52
C LEU A 125 -16.21 0.52 25.83
N GLU A 126 -16.59 1.44 24.94
CA GLU A 126 -17.84 2.21 25.07
C GLU A 126 -19.06 1.29 25.14
N ASN A 127 -19.15 0.31 24.22
CA ASN A 127 -20.23 -0.67 24.21
C ASN A 127 -20.26 -1.50 25.50
N PHE A 128 -19.10 -1.92 26.00
CA PHE A 128 -19.00 -2.66 27.26
C PHE A 128 -19.50 -1.82 28.45
N THR A 129 -19.10 -0.55 28.52
CA THR A 129 -19.57 0.37 29.57
C THR A 129 -21.07 0.61 29.49
N GLN A 130 -21.63 0.85 28.29
CA GLN A 130 -23.08 1.04 28.10
C GLN A 130 -23.86 -0.21 28.53
N ASN A 131 -23.40 -1.40 28.13
CA ASN A 131 -24.03 -2.66 28.54
C ASN A 131 -24.02 -2.86 30.07
N ILE A 132 -22.95 -2.46 30.74
CA ILE A 132 -22.88 -2.49 32.21
C ILE A 132 -23.88 -1.49 32.81
N LEU A 133 -23.91 -0.25 32.32
CA LEU A 133 -24.82 0.80 32.81
C LEU A 133 -26.27 0.34 32.69
N ASP A 134 -26.67 -0.14 31.51
CA ASP A 134 -28.01 -0.66 31.28
C ASP A 134 -28.34 -1.83 32.21
N SER A 135 -27.40 -2.75 32.40
CA SER A 135 -27.59 -3.90 33.31
C SER A 135 -27.81 -3.46 34.76
N ILE A 136 -27.04 -2.49 35.26
CA ILE A 136 -27.17 -1.97 36.63
C ILE A 136 -28.49 -1.23 36.80
N THR A 137 -28.84 -0.32 35.89
CA THR A 137 -30.09 0.45 35.95
C THR A 137 -31.30 -0.48 35.90
N ASN A 138 -31.29 -1.50 35.03
CA ASN A 138 -32.36 -2.49 34.93
C ASN A 138 -32.54 -3.29 36.24
N VAL A 139 -31.45 -3.70 36.90
CA VAL A 139 -31.51 -4.35 38.22
C VAL A 139 -32.12 -3.41 39.27
N PHE A 140 -31.75 -2.13 39.27
CA PHE A 140 -32.23 -1.17 40.28
C PHE A 140 -33.71 -0.80 40.09
N ILE A 141 -34.18 -0.63 38.85
CA ILE A 141 -35.59 -0.39 38.53
C ILE A 141 -36.48 -1.57 38.97
N ALA A 142 -35.97 -2.80 38.93
CA ALA A 142 -36.70 -3.97 39.43
C ALA A 142 -36.92 -3.96 40.95
N VAL A 143 -36.07 -3.27 41.71
CA VAL A 143 -36.11 -3.24 43.19
C VAL A 143 -37.11 -2.19 43.73
N ASP A 144 -37.38 -1.11 42.99
CA ASP A 144 -38.08 0.08 43.49
C ASP A 144 -39.62 -0.03 43.54
N LYS A 145 -40.26 -0.94 42.80
CA LYS A 145 -41.75 -0.96 42.73
C LYS A 145 -42.49 -1.58 43.92
N SER A 146 -41.82 -2.37 44.77
CA SER A 146 -42.46 -3.00 45.95
C SER A 146 -41.51 -3.34 47.11
N LEU A 147 -40.21 -3.00 47.04
CA LEU A 147 -39.23 -3.37 48.08
C LEU A 147 -39.28 -4.86 48.49
N ARG A 148 -39.72 -5.75 47.58
CA ARG A 148 -39.64 -7.21 47.73
C ARG A 148 -38.70 -7.75 46.67
N ILE A 149 -37.52 -8.18 47.09
CA ILE A 149 -36.59 -8.95 46.28
C ILE A 149 -37.27 -10.28 45.92
N GLN A 150 -37.79 -10.41 44.69
CA GLN A 150 -38.18 -11.73 44.17
C GLN A 150 -36.95 -12.44 43.61
N THR A 151 -36.01 -12.82 44.48
CA THR A 151 -35.07 -13.89 44.14
C THR A 151 -35.83 -15.20 44.28
N PHE A 152 -36.55 -15.60 43.24
CA PHE A 152 -37.01 -16.98 43.09
C PHE A 152 -35.94 -17.73 42.28
N ASN A 153 -34.96 -18.29 43.00
CA ASN A 153 -34.22 -19.43 42.49
C ASN A 153 -34.89 -20.69 43.06
N MET A 154 -35.77 -21.30 42.27
CA MET A 154 -36.29 -22.64 42.52
C MET A 154 -35.81 -23.53 41.38
N GLU A 155 -34.64 -24.14 41.56
CA GLU A 155 -34.40 -25.49 41.05
C GLU A 155 -33.29 -26.13 41.87
N GLY A 156 -33.72 -26.72 42.98
CA GLY A 156 -32.82 -27.29 43.99
C GLY A 156 -33.58 -28.03 45.08
N ARG A 157 -34.40 -29.02 44.71
CA ARG A 157 -34.55 -30.28 45.47
C ARG A 157 -35.39 -31.31 44.70
N ASN A 158 -34.72 -32.39 44.34
CA ASN A 158 -35.31 -33.70 44.10
C ASN A 158 -36.06 -34.17 45.36
N CYS A 159 -37.25 -34.76 45.16
CA CYS A 159 -37.73 -36.00 45.77
C CYS A 159 -38.98 -36.46 45.00
#